data_AF-A0A3L7X7S4-F1
#
_entry.id   AF-A0A3L7X7S4-F1
#
_cell.length_a   1.000
_cell.length_b   1.000
_cell.length_c   1.000
_cell.angle_alpha   90.00
_cell.angle_beta   90.00
_cell.angle_gamma   90.00
#
_symmetry.space_group_name_H-M   'P 1'
#
loop_
_entity.id
_entity.type
_entity.pdbx_description
1 polymer ?
#
loop_
_entity_poly.entity_id
_entity_poly.type
_entity_poly.pdbx_seq_one_letter_code
_entity_poly.pdbx_strand_id
1 'polypeptide(L)' 'MPDMHNLIAKAKALQPRLVELRRTIHRRPELGFEVHETAALVARTLRELGIEAQTGVGKTGIVGHLGDGA' A
#
# COMPACT_ATOMS: atom_id res chain seq x y z
N MET A 1 24.18 -9.69 0.01
CA MET A 1 23.13 -8.70 0.37
C MET A 1 22.78 -7.92 -0.89
N PRO A 2 21.51 -7.56 -1.14
CA PRO A 2 21.20 -6.67 -2.25
C PRO A 2 21.97 -5.36 -2.07
N ASP A 3 22.44 -4.79 -3.18
CA ASP A 3 23.23 -3.56 -3.18
C ASP A 3 22.45 -2.41 -2.53
N MET A 4 22.89 -2.05 -1.32
CA MET A 4 22.28 -1.03 -0.46
C MET A 4 22.46 0.38 -1.03
N HIS A 5 23.48 0.60 -1.88
CA HIS A 5 23.81 1.93 -2.42
C HIS A 5 22.71 2.51 -3.34
N ASN A 6 21.78 1.68 -3.81
CA ASN A 6 20.76 2.07 -4.79
C ASN A 6 19.35 2.26 -4.21
N LEU A 7 19.15 2.07 -2.89
CA LEU A 7 17.80 2.19 -2.31
C LEU A 7 17.26 3.62 -2.33
N ILE A 8 18.10 4.62 -2.03
CA ILE A 8 17.66 6.03 -2.05
C ILE A 8 17.28 6.46 -3.47
N ALA A 9 18.02 6.04 -4.49
CA ALA A 9 17.69 6.33 -5.87
C ALA A 9 16.36 5.69 -6.29
N LYS A 10 16.13 4.42 -5.94
CA LYS A 10 14.85 3.73 -6.17
C LYS A 10 13.68 4.39 -5.41
N ALA A 11 13.89 4.79 -4.15
CA ALA A 11 12.88 5.50 -3.37
C ALA A 11 12.51 6.85 -4.00
N LYS A 12 13.52 7.62 -4.46
CA LYS A 12 13.29 8.88 -5.20
C LYS A 12 12.52 8.65 -6.49
N ALA A 13 12.80 7.58 -7.23
CA ALA A 13 12.05 7.22 -8.43
C ALA A 13 10.57 6.89 -8.14
N LEU A 14 10.26 6.35 -6.96
CA LEU A 14 8.88 6.07 -6.52
C LEU A 14 8.15 7.30 -5.98
N GLN A 15 8.87 8.35 -5.57
CA GLN A 15 8.30 9.52 -4.89
C GLN A 15 7.09 10.15 -5.61
N PRO A 16 7.08 10.36 -6.95
CA PRO A 16 5.92 10.94 -7.62
C PRO A 16 4.65 10.10 -7.45
N ARG A 17 4.77 8.77 -7.55
CA ARG A 17 3.64 7.84 -7.35
C ARG A 17 3.14 7.86 -5.91
N LEU A 18 4.03 7.92 -4.93
CA LEU A 18 3.65 8.01 -3.51
C LEU A 18 2.96 9.34 -3.17
N VAL A 19 3.42 10.45 -3.76
CA VAL A 19 2.77 11.76 -3.62
C VAL A 19 1.35 11.72 -4.17
N GLU A 20 1.14 11.08 -5.33
CA GLU A 20 -0.19 10.95 -5.93
C GLU A 20 -1.10 10.05 -5.10
N LEU A 21 -0.58 8.93 -4.59
CA LEU A 21 -1.32 8.05 -3.68
C LEU A 21 -1.77 8.81 -2.42
N ARG A 22 -0.85 9.56 -1.80
CA ARG A 22 -1.17 10.40 -0.63
C ARG A 22 -2.26 11.42 -0.96
N ARG A 23 -2.15 12.13 -2.09
CA ARG A 23 -3.14 13.13 -2.53
C ARG A 23 -4.50 12.48 -2.79
N THR A 24 -4.53 11.30 -3.39
CA THR A 24 -5.76 10.54 -3.65
C THR A 24 -6.50 10.24 -2.35
N ILE A 25 -5.79 9.68 -1.35
CA ILE A 25 -6.37 9.35 -0.04
C ILE A 25 -6.84 10.62 0.68
N HIS A 26 -6.01 11.67 0.73
CA HIS A 26 -6.33 12.88 1.48
C HIS A 26 -7.40 13.76 0.81
N ARG A 27 -7.66 13.59 -0.49
CA ARG A 27 -8.74 14.32 -1.18
C ARG A 27 -10.12 13.79 -0.78
N ARG A 28 -10.21 12.54 -0.32
CA ARG A 28 -11.46 11.86 0.06
C ARG A 28 -11.30 11.19 1.42
N PRO A 29 -11.25 11.96 2.51
CA PRO A 29 -11.07 11.40 3.84
C PRO A 29 -12.29 10.55 4.23
N GLU A 30 -12.03 9.34 4.69
CA GLU A 30 -13.00 8.41 5.28
C GLU A 30 -12.73 8.27 6.79
N LEU A 31 -13.74 7.92 7.58
CA LEU A 31 -13.66 7.96 9.05
C LEU A 31 -13.75 6.58 9.69
N GLY A 32 -12.99 6.38 10.77
CA GLY A 32 -13.03 5.16 11.58
C GLY A 32 -12.85 3.91 10.73
N PHE A 33 -13.74 2.94 10.89
CA PHE A 33 -13.72 1.67 10.14
C PHE A 33 -14.49 1.72 8.81
N GLU A 34 -14.96 2.91 8.36
CA GLU A 34 -15.69 3.10 7.10
C GLU A 34 -14.78 3.52 5.93
N VAL A 35 -13.53 3.07 5.94
CA VAL A 35 -12.50 3.43 4.95
C VAL A 35 -12.57 2.55 3.69
N HIS A 36 -13.74 2.40 3.10
CA HIS A 36 -14.02 1.44 2.01
C HIS A 36 -13.24 1.74 0.74
N GLU A 37 -13.17 3.01 0.33
CA GLU A 37 -12.46 3.43 -0.87
C GLU A 37 -10.94 3.33 -0.69
N THR A 38 -10.46 3.73 0.49
CA THR A 38 -9.06 3.61 0.88
C THR A 38 -8.63 2.15 0.96
N ALA A 39 -9.44 1.28 1.59
CA ALA A 39 -9.19 -0.16 1.62
C ALA A 39 -9.15 -0.75 0.21
N ALA A 40 -10.11 -0.41 -0.65
CA ALA A 40 -10.13 -0.88 -2.03
C ALA A 40 -8.88 -0.42 -2.81
N LEU A 41 -8.41 0.79 -2.59
CA LEU A 41 -7.16 1.32 -3.17
C LEU A 41 -5.93 0.54 -2.71
N VAL A 42 -5.81 0.25 -1.42
CA VAL A 42 -4.71 -0.55 -0.87
C VAL A 42 -4.74 -1.97 -1.43
N ALA A 43 -5.90 -2.64 -1.43
CA ALA A 43 -6.05 -4.00 -1.95
C ALA A 43 -5.67 -4.09 -3.44
N ARG A 44 -6.08 -3.11 -4.26
CA ARG A 44 -5.64 -3.02 -5.67
C ARG A 44 -4.13 -2.83 -5.79
N THR A 45 -3.56 -1.92 -5.00
CA THR A 45 -2.12 -1.63 -5.02
C THR A 45 -1.29 -2.86 -4.66
N LEU A 46 -1.69 -3.61 -3.63
CA LEU A 46 -1.01 -4.87 -3.25
C LEU A 46 -1.09 -5.91 -4.36
N ARG A 47 -2.27 -6.06 -4.99
CA ARG A 47 -2.46 -6.97 -6.13
C ARG A 47 -1.56 -6.60 -7.31
N GLU A 48 -1.45 -5.32 -7.66
CA GLU A 48 -0.55 -4.83 -8.72
C GLU A 48 0.93 -5.10 -8.43
N LEU A 49 1.29 -5.16 -7.15
CA LEU A 49 2.64 -5.51 -6.70
C LEU A 49 2.89 -7.03 -6.64
N GLY A 50 1.87 -7.85 -6.93
CA GLY A 50 1.95 -9.30 -6.80
C GLY A 50 1.94 -9.79 -5.36
N ILE A 51 1.47 -8.97 -4.41
CA ILE A 51 1.39 -9.29 -2.99
C ILE A 51 0.00 -9.84 -2.69
N GLU A 52 -0.03 -11.06 -2.15
CA GLU A 52 -1.27 -11.67 -1.66
C GLU A 52 -1.78 -10.90 -0.44
N ALA A 53 -3.09 -10.62 -0.40
CA ALA A 53 -3.69 -9.85 0.67
C ALA A 53 -5.07 -10.38 1.07
N GLN A 54 -5.26 -10.56 2.38
CA GLN A 54 -6.56 -10.81 3.00
C GLN A 54 -7.26 -9.48 3.27
N THR A 55 -8.47 -9.31 2.73
CA THR A 55 -9.32 -8.13 2.95
C THR A 55 -10.44 -8.42 3.95
N GLY A 56 -11.02 -7.38 4.55
CA GLY A 56 -12.20 -7.51 5.42
C GLY A 56 -11.87 -7.79 6.88
N VAL A 57 -10.61 -7.62 7.28
CA VAL A 57 -10.15 -7.84 8.66
C VAL A 57 -10.67 -6.70 9.53
N GLY A 58 -11.51 -7.01 10.52
CA GLY A 58 -12.11 -5.97 11.37
C GLY A 58 -12.86 -4.90 10.59
N LYS A 59 -13.65 -5.33 9.58
CA LYS A 59 -14.44 -4.51 8.63
C LYS A 59 -13.67 -4.09 7.37
N THR A 60 -12.81 -3.09 7.43
CA THR A 60 -12.09 -2.55 6.25
C THR A 60 -10.57 -2.78 6.28
N GLY A 61 -10.06 -3.49 7.30
CA GLY A 61 -8.65 -3.82 7.42
C GLY A 61 -8.17 -4.83 6.37
N ILE A 62 -6.86 -4.77 6.11
CA ILE A 62 -6.16 -5.58 5.09
C ILE A 62 -4.85 -6.10 5.69
N VAL A 63 -4.54 -7.37 5.47
CA VAL A 63 -3.27 -8.01 5.82
C VAL A 63 -2.59 -8.46 4.52
N GLY A 64 -1.38 -7.98 4.27
CA GLY A 64 -0.57 -8.37 3.12
C GLY A 64 0.53 -9.36 3.52
N HIS A 65 0.76 -10.38 2.70
CA HIS A 65 1.74 -11.44 2.95
C HIS A 65 2.95 -11.24 2.03
N LEU A 66 4.14 -11.04 2.62
CA LEU A 66 5.38 -10.82 1.88
C LEU A 66 6.47 -11.77 2.38
N GLY A 67 6.74 -12.81 1.58
CA GLY A 67 7.67 -13.88 1.96
C GLY A 67 7.12 -14.76 3.08
N ASP A 68 7.93 -15.73 3.49
CA ASP A 68 7.51 -16.79 4.41
C ASP A 68 7.75 -16.44 5.88
N GLY A 69 8.28 -15.23 6.15
CA GLY A 69 8.60 -14.74 7.50
C GLY A 69 9.68 -15.53 8.23
N ALA A 70 10.43 -16.40 7.52
CA ALA A 70 11.54 -17.20 8.04
C ALA A 70 12.82 -16.38 8.25
#